data_AF-L1PC99-F1
#
_entry.id   AF-L1PC99-F1
#
_cell.length_a   1.000
_cell.length_b   1.000
_cell.length_c   1.000
_cell.angle_alpha   90.00
_cell.angle_beta   90.00
_cell.angle_gamma   90.00
#
_symmetry.space_group_name_H-M   'P 1'
#
loop_
_entity.id
_entity.type
_entity.pdbx_description
1 polymer ?
#
loop_
_entity_poly.entity_id
_entity_poly.type
_entity_poly.pdbx_seq_one_letter_code
_entity_poly.pdbx_strand_id
1 'polypeptide(L)'
;MKQVTLFLVLLAFSLVGNAQPFQIQKMKDFSKISFKDWQPDTSVFCGGSSTYLRKGDDKVQILIDERIKQIMFSSVVQPYRYVYQYDVHSNKLIKSTIFFYDMLVGKTYHYGANGKITKEEDWDAPYKISIDELKTICKQKFHLDLMDVSLKLDVRRANHQKPVYVICIPAPYRRGPEGKYITLSADNGTVLFEKEIHSKAEFKACLNEIYGISEE
;
A
#
# COMPACT_ATOMS: atom_id res chain seq x y z
N MET A 1 1.54 34.77 45.45
CA MET A 1 2.69 34.39 44.61
C MET A 1 2.99 32.92 44.79
N LYS A 2 2.80 32.11 43.75
CA LYS A 2 3.59 30.91 43.45
C LYS A 2 3.33 30.55 41.98
N GLN A 3 4.42 30.26 41.30
CA GLN A 3 4.66 30.41 39.87
C GLN A 3 3.68 29.66 38.96
N VAL A 4 3.25 30.38 37.92
CA VAL A 4 2.78 29.84 36.65
C VAL A 4 3.99 29.20 35.95
N THR A 5 3.94 27.90 35.66
CA THR A 5 4.84 27.27 34.69
C THR A 5 3.99 26.74 33.54
N LEU A 6 3.96 27.56 32.51
CA LEU A 6 3.42 27.33 31.19
C LEU A 6 4.26 26.26 30.46
N PHE A 7 3.78 25.02 30.36
CA PHE A 7 4.33 24.07 29.38
C PHE A 7 3.56 24.22 28.07
N LEU A 8 3.94 25.26 27.34
CA LEU A 8 3.65 25.43 25.91
C LEU A 8 4.68 24.57 25.17
N VAL A 9 4.35 23.29 24.94
CA VAL A 9 5.05 22.50 23.93
C VAL A 9 4.07 22.28 22.79
N LEU A 10 4.27 23.07 21.74
CA LEU A 10 3.77 22.79 20.40
C LEU A 10 4.05 21.32 20.06
N LEU A 11 3.00 20.52 19.99
CA LEU A 11 3.00 19.31 19.18
C LEU A 11 1.87 19.42 18.15
N ALA A 12 1.88 20.54 17.42
CA ALA A 12 1.43 20.56 16.04
C ALA A 12 2.47 19.81 15.20
N PHE A 13 2.57 18.48 15.38
CA PHE A 13 3.13 17.63 14.33
C PHE A 13 2.05 17.50 13.26
N SER A 14 2.09 18.48 12.37
CA SER A 14 1.81 18.33 10.94
C SER A 14 1.08 17.05 10.56
N LEU A 15 -0.20 17.23 10.21
CA LEU A 15 -0.91 16.47 9.19
C LEU A 15 -0.08 16.47 7.89
N VAL A 16 0.96 15.66 7.85
CA VAL A 16 1.68 15.25 6.65
C VAL A 16 1.98 13.77 6.89
N GLY A 17 1.42 12.93 6.03
CA GLY A 17 1.62 11.49 6.05
C GLY A 17 3.10 11.14 5.92
N ASN A 18 3.78 11.04 7.05
CA ASN A 18 5.06 10.37 7.16
C ASN A 18 4.75 8.99 7.71
N ALA A 19 4.89 7.96 6.88
CA ALA A 19 5.01 6.60 7.37
C ALA A 19 6.14 6.60 8.42
N GLN A 20 5.76 6.49 9.70
CA GLN A 20 6.63 6.84 10.80
C GLN A 20 7.85 5.89 10.87
N PRO A 21 9.10 6.41 10.87
CA PRO A 21 10.28 5.63 11.27
C PRO A 21 10.20 5.10 12.72
N PHE A 22 9.20 5.52 13.50
CA PHE A 22 8.91 5.09 14.87
C PHE A 22 8.51 3.62 15.01
N GLN A 23 7.93 3.00 13.96
CA GLN A 23 7.51 1.58 14.03
C GLN A 23 8.68 0.62 13.75
N ILE A 24 9.61 0.96 12.85
CA ILE A 24 10.64 0.03 12.37
C ILE A 24 11.57 -0.45 13.50
N GLN A 25 11.89 0.40 14.49
CA GLN A 25 12.72 -0.03 15.63
C GLN A 25 12.07 -1.15 16.46
N LYS A 26 10.74 -1.10 16.64
CA LYS A 26 9.97 -2.15 17.34
C LYS A 26 9.83 -3.42 16.50
N MET A 27 9.95 -3.29 15.17
CA MET A 27 9.79 -4.38 14.21
C MET A 27 11.09 -5.10 13.87
N LYS A 28 12.23 -4.85 14.53
CA LYS A 28 13.51 -5.51 14.20
C LYS A 28 13.59 -6.98 14.61
N ASP A 29 12.77 -7.40 15.57
CA ASP A 29 12.82 -8.74 16.16
C ASP A 29 11.41 -9.26 16.42
N PHE A 30 11.02 -10.31 15.71
CA PHE A 30 9.69 -10.90 15.78
C PHE A 30 9.32 -11.35 17.20
N SER A 31 10.29 -11.86 17.97
CA SER A 31 10.03 -12.37 19.33
C SER A 31 9.61 -11.30 20.33
N LYS A 32 9.89 -10.02 20.03
CA LYS A 32 9.57 -8.88 20.88
C LYS A 32 8.22 -8.24 20.54
N ILE A 33 7.57 -8.71 19.47
CA ILE A 33 6.30 -8.18 19.00
C ILE A 33 5.18 -8.86 19.80
N SER A 34 4.23 -8.06 20.29
CA SER A 34 3.15 -8.54 21.15
C SER A 34 1.80 -7.99 20.70
N PHE A 35 0.79 -8.87 20.68
CA PHE A 35 -0.58 -8.57 20.26
C PHE A 35 -1.60 -8.84 21.37
N LYS A 36 -1.23 -8.68 22.65
CA LYS A 36 -2.08 -9.02 23.80
C LYS A 36 -3.46 -8.33 23.81
N ASP A 37 -3.53 -7.10 23.29
CA ASP A 37 -4.78 -6.32 23.25
C ASP A 37 -5.56 -6.48 21.93
N TRP A 38 -5.16 -7.42 21.07
CA TRP A 38 -5.80 -7.65 19.78
C TRP A 38 -6.72 -8.86 19.85
N GLN A 39 -7.85 -8.77 19.15
CA GLN A 39 -8.84 -9.84 19.09
C GLN A 39 -8.75 -10.57 17.74
N PRO A 40 -9.13 -11.85 17.65
CA PRO A 40 -9.25 -12.54 16.36
C PRO A 40 -10.17 -11.78 15.40
N ASP A 41 -9.75 -11.61 14.14
CA ASP A 41 -10.57 -10.98 13.11
C ASP A 41 -11.53 -12.01 12.49
N THR A 42 -12.77 -12.03 12.98
CA THR A 42 -13.82 -12.94 12.49
C THR A 42 -14.42 -12.54 11.14
N SER A 43 -14.07 -11.36 10.60
CA SER A 43 -14.53 -10.94 9.26
C SER A 43 -13.81 -11.66 8.12
N VAL A 44 -12.73 -12.39 8.43
CA VAL A 44 -11.93 -13.12 7.46
C VAL A 44 -12.27 -14.61 7.57
N PHE A 45 -13.05 -15.13 6.62
CA PHE A 45 -13.28 -16.57 6.51
C PHE A 45 -12.04 -17.22 5.89
N CYS A 46 -11.26 -17.98 6.68
CA CYS A 46 -10.03 -18.61 6.21
C CYS A 46 -9.83 -20.01 6.79
N GLY A 47 -9.41 -20.94 5.95
CA GLY A 47 -8.99 -22.31 6.30
C GLY A 47 -7.48 -22.53 6.16
N GLY A 48 -6.64 -21.53 6.47
CA GLY A 48 -5.20 -21.54 6.17
C GLY A 48 -4.27 -21.32 7.38
N SER A 49 -2.95 -21.24 7.12
CA SER A 49 -1.85 -21.11 8.10
C SER A 49 -1.61 -19.71 8.66
N SER A 50 -2.49 -18.74 8.35
CA SER A 50 -2.37 -17.36 8.81
C SER A 50 -3.28 -17.06 9.99
N THR A 51 -2.77 -16.31 10.97
CA THR A 51 -3.56 -15.73 12.06
C THR A 51 -3.97 -14.31 11.68
N TYR A 52 -5.25 -13.98 11.86
CA TYR A 52 -5.78 -12.64 11.59
C TYR A 52 -6.28 -12.00 12.88
N LEU A 53 -5.82 -10.79 13.15
CA LEU A 53 -6.11 -10.04 14.36
C LEU A 53 -6.65 -8.66 14.00
N ARG A 54 -7.49 -8.11 14.87
CA ARG A 54 -8.11 -6.79 14.72
C ARG A 54 -8.11 -6.01 16.03
N LYS A 55 -7.92 -4.69 15.92
CA LYS A 55 -8.08 -3.72 17.01
C LYS A 55 -8.69 -2.44 16.45
N GLY A 56 -9.98 -2.21 16.69
CA GLY A 56 -10.70 -1.13 16.04
C GLY A 56 -10.70 -1.30 14.52
N ASP A 57 -10.21 -0.30 13.79
CA ASP A 57 -10.08 -0.34 12.33
C ASP A 57 -8.79 -1.00 11.83
N ASP A 58 -7.81 -1.19 12.72
CA ASP A 58 -6.53 -1.77 12.38
C ASP A 58 -6.61 -3.30 12.32
N LYS A 59 -5.86 -3.86 11.38
CA LYS A 59 -5.77 -5.29 11.10
C LYS A 59 -4.33 -5.75 11.04
N VAL A 60 -4.12 -6.98 11.49
CA VAL A 60 -2.83 -7.66 11.42
C VAL A 60 -3.05 -9.06 10.87
N GLN A 61 -2.28 -9.41 9.84
CA GLN A 61 -2.13 -10.80 9.41
C GLN A 61 -0.73 -11.27 9.80
N ILE A 62 -0.67 -12.43 10.45
CA ILE A 62 0.57 -13.12 10.80
C ILE A 62 0.60 -14.43 10.03
N LEU A 63 1.62 -14.60 9.19
CA LEU A 63 1.92 -15.85 8.50
C LEU A 63 3.21 -16.42 9.09
N ILE A 64 3.18 -17.68 9.46
CA ILE A 64 4.37 -18.42 9.91
C ILE A 64 4.38 -19.72 9.11
N ASP A 65 5.41 -19.91 8.30
CA ASP A 65 5.67 -21.16 7.60
C ASP A 65 7.12 -21.62 7.81
N GLU A 66 7.52 -22.68 7.12
CA GLU A 66 8.86 -23.28 7.22
C GLU A 66 9.98 -22.35 6.70
N ARG A 67 9.67 -21.32 5.92
CA ARG A 67 10.63 -20.45 5.24
C ARG A 67 10.70 -19.08 5.87
N ILE A 68 9.55 -18.50 6.20
CA ILE A 68 9.43 -17.12 6.66
C ILE A 68 8.42 -16.95 7.78
N LYS A 69 8.65 -15.91 8.59
CA LYS A 69 7.63 -15.29 9.41
C LYS A 69 7.29 -13.95 8.80
N GLN A 70 6.01 -13.62 8.67
CA GLN A 70 5.57 -12.37 8.09
C GLN A 70 4.47 -11.76 8.94
N ILE A 71 4.55 -10.44 9.13
CA ILE A 71 3.49 -9.62 9.70
C ILE A 71 3.09 -8.56 8.68
N MET A 72 1.80 -8.50 8.37
CA MET A 72 1.20 -7.45 7.56
C MET A 72 0.25 -6.62 8.40
N PHE A 73 0.53 -5.33 8.50
CA PHE A 73 -0.38 -4.34 9.09
C PHE A 73 -1.21 -3.68 7.99
N SER A 74 -2.49 -3.53 8.25
CA SER A 74 -3.43 -2.82 7.37
C SER A 74 -4.55 -2.20 8.19
N SER A 75 -5.48 -1.51 7.54
CA SER A 75 -6.67 -0.97 8.19
C SER A 75 -7.85 -0.98 7.22
N VAL A 76 -9.06 -1.02 7.75
CA VAL A 76 -10.29 -1.01 6.94
C VAL A 76 -10.69 0.38 6.44
N VAL A 77 -9.97 1.43 6.85
CA VAL A 77 -10.26 2.82 6.46
C VAL A 77 -9.15 3.49 5.64
N GLN A 78 -8.05 2.79 5.38
CA GLN A 78 -6.95 3.30 4.56
C GLN A 78 -6.38 2.22 3.64
N PRO A 79 -5.93 2.59 2.44
CA PRO A 79 -5.46 1.63 1.43
C PRO A 79 -4.01 1.18 1.63
N TYR A 80 -3.33 1.62 2.69
CA TYR A 80 -1.92 1.25 2.91
C TYR A 80 -1.76 -0.08 3.64
N ARG A 81 -0.76 -0.85 3.23
CA ARG A 81 -0.32 -2.07 3.92
C ARG A 81 1.18 -2.02 4.18
N TYR A 82 1.59 -2.43 5.37
CA TYR A 82 2.99 -2.50 5.77
C TYR A 82 3.35 -3.94 6.04
N VAL A 83 4.33 -4.47 5.34
CA VAL A 83 4.73 -5.87 5.40
C VAL A 83 6.15 -5.98 5.94
N TYR A 84 6.31 -6.79 6.96
CA TYR A 84 7.59 -7.10 7.60
C TYR A 84 7.81 -8.61 7.52
N GLN A 85 8.94 -9.01 6.93
CA GLN A 85 9.35 -10.41 6.86
C GLN A 85 10.56 -10.64 7.74
N TYR A 86 10.59 -11.80 8.38
CA TYR A 86 11.58 -12.20 9.35
C TYR A 86 12.11 -13.58 9.01
N ASP A 87 13.39 -13.78 9.30
CA ASP A 87 14.00 -15.08 9.28
C ASP A 87 13.35 -15.99 10.32
N VAL A 88 12.96 -17.20 9.90
CA VAL A 88 12.17 -18.12 10.72
C VAL A 88 12.94 -18.60 11.96
N HIS A 89 14.27 -18.70 11.87
CA HIS A 89 15.13 -19.22 12.95
C HIS A 89 15.56 -18.12 13.93
N SER A 90 16.11 -17.02 13.42
CA SER A 90 16.70 -15.94 14.23
C SER A 90 15.69 -14.88 14.67
N ASN A 91 14.47 -14.87 14.11
CA ASN A 91 13.44 -13.85 14.33
C ASN A 91 13.84 -12.44 13.87
N LYS A 92 14.97 -12.27 13.18
CA LYS A 92 15.43 -10.95 12.74
C LYS A 92 14.70 -10.52 11.48
N LEU A 93 14.39 -9.22 11.42
CA LEU A 93 13.82 -8.59 10.23
C LEU A 93 14.77 -8.78 9.05
N ILE A 94 14.25 -9.27 7.93
CA ILE A 94 15.00 -9.47 6.68
C ILE A 94 14.48 -8.60 5.54
N LYS A 95 13.20 -8.19 5.60
CA LYS A 95 12.58 -7.34 4.58
C LYS A 95 11.47 -6.48 5.16
N SER A 96 11.39 -5.23 4.72
CA SER A 96 10.24 -4.36 4.98
C SER A 96 9.76 -3.70 3.69
N THR A 97 8.44 -3.66 3.50
CA THR A 97 7.80 -3.21 2.27
C THR A 97 6.50 -2.45 2.57
N ILE A 98 6.16 -1.48 1.72
CA ILE A 98 4.93 -0.69 1.81
C ILE A 98 4.13 -0.90 0.52
N PHE A 99 2.81 -1.07 0.68
CA PHE A 99 1.86 -1.11 -0.42
C PHE A 99 0.85 0.02 -0.28
N PHE A 100 0.43 0.57 -1.41
CA PHE A 100 -0.79 1.38 -1.57
C PHE A 100 -1.75 0.56 -2.45
N TYR A 101 -2.89 0.15 -1.90
CA TYR A 101 -3.68 -0.99 -2.43
C TYR A 101 -2.79 -2.24 -2.60
N ASP A 102 -2.65 -2.73 -3.83
CA ASP A 102 -1.82 -3.89 -4.19
C ASP A 102 -0.52 -3.51 -4.88
N MET A 103 -0.19 -2.22 -4.87
CA MET A 103 0.97 -1.65 -5.54
C MET A 103 2.09 -1.34 -4.55
N LEU A 104 3.30 -1.79 -4.85
CA LEU A 104 4.51 -1.43 -4.09
C LEU A 104 4.81 0.07 -4.26
N VAL A 105 5.04 0.74 -3.14
CA VAL A 105 5.34 2.19 -3.09
C VAL A 105 6.51 2.49 -2.17
N GLY A 106 7.20 3.59 -2.44
CA GLY A 106 8.41 3.97 -1.73
C GLY A 106 9.50 2.91 -1.86
N LYS A 107 10.22 2.68 -0.76
CA LYS A 107 11.36 1.76 -0.73
C LYS A 107 11.02 0.44 -0.05
N THR A 108 11.48 -0.64 -0.68
CA THR A 108 11.68 -1.92 -0.01
C THR A 108 13.10 -1.98 0.52
N TYR A 109 13.24 -2.36 1.79
CA TYR A 109 14.54 -2.52 2.45
C TYR A 109 14.79 -4.00 2.73
N HIS A 110 16.01 -4.45 2.44
CA HIS A 110 16.52 -5.75 2.86
C HIS A 110 17.56 -5.57 3.94
N TYR A 111 17.56 -6.48 4.92
CA TYR A 111 18.41 -6.39 6.09
C TYR A 111 19.30 -7.61 6.19
N GLY A 112 20.58 -7.39 6.53
CA GLY A 112 21.52 -8.45 6.86
C GLY A 112 21.35 -8.93 8.31
N ALA A 113 22.09 -9.99 8.67
CA ALA A 113 22.03 -10.60 10.00
C ALA A 113 22.35 -9.62 11.16
N ASN A 114 23.14 -8.57 10.91
CA ASN A 114 23.44 -7.51 11.88
C ASN A 114 22.35 -6.42 11.98
N GLY A 115 21.24 -6.56 11.26
CA GLY A 115 20.12 -5.61 11.22
C GLY A 115 20.41 -4.32 10.44
N LYS A 116 21.52 -4.24 9.68
CA LYS A 116 21.81 -3.14 8.75
C LYS A 116 21.16 -3.41 7.39
N ILE A 117 20.77 -2.33 6.71
CA ILE A 117 20.26 -2.40 5.35
C ILE A 117 21.39 -2.91 4.43
N THR A 118 21.10 -3.92 3.62
CA THR A 118 22.02 -4.50 2.64
C THR A 118 21.60 -4.19 1.20
N LYS A 119 20.31 -3.91 0.97
CA LYS A 119 19.76 -3.54 -0.33
C LYS A 119 18.54 -2.63 -0.15
N GLU A 120 18.42 -1.66 -1.04
CA GLU A 120 17.23 -0.82 -1.21
C GLU A 120 16.69 -1.01 -2.63
N GLU A 121 15.38 -1.13 -2.74
CA GLU A 121 14.66 -1.14 -4.01
C GLU A 121 13.66 0.02 -3.98
N ASP A 122 13.88 1.04 -4.80
CA ASP A 122 13.00 2.19 -4.91
C ASP A 122 11.94 1.94 -5.99
N TRP A 123 10.72 1.68 -5.54
CA TRP A 123 9.59 1.38 -6.42
C TRP A 123 8.97 2.64 -7.04
N ASP A 124 9.30 3.82 -6.50
CA ASP A 124 8.85 5.11 -7.01
C ASP A 124 9.80 5.65 -8.07
N ALA A 125 11.02 5.12 -8.20
CA ALA A 125 12.04 5.63 -9.12
C ALA A 125 11.57 5.82 -10.59
N PRO A 126 10.74 4.95 -11.20
CA PRO A 126 10.22 5.19 -12.54
C PRO A 126 9.10 6.25 -12.62
N TYR A 127 8.50 6.66 -11.50
CA TYR A 127 7.25 7.43 -11.46
C TYR A 127 7.51 8.84 -10.92
N LYS A 128 7.61 9.84 -11.81
CA LYS A 128 7.95 11.23 -11.44
C LYS A 128 6.87 11.88 -10.60
N ILE A 129 5.59 11.59 -10.89
CA ILE A 129 4.50 12.01 -10.01
C ILE A 129 4.39 11.04 -8.84
N SER A 130 4.40 11.61 -7.65
CA SER A 130 4.24 10.88 -6.39
C SER A 130 2.82 10.36 -6.21
N ILE A 131 2.63 9.46 -5.24
CA ILE A 131 1.30 8.98 -4.84
C ILE A 131 0.43 10.12 -4.28
N ASP A 132 1.03 11.12 -3.64
CA ASP A 132 0.30 12.28 -3.12
C ASP A 132 -0.20 13.20 -4.24
N GLU A 133 0.64 13.41 -5.26
CA GLU A 133 0.23 14.12 -6.48
C GLU A 133 -0.84 13.34 -7.24
N LEU A 134 -0.70 12.02 -7.37
CA LEU A 134 -1.71 11.15 -7.97
C LEU A 134 -3.07 11.30 -7.26
N LYS A 135 -3.09 11.22 -5.93
CA LYS A 135 -4.30 11.45 -5.11
C LYS A 135 -4.93 12.81 -5.41
N THR A 136 -4.10 13.85 -5.51
CA THR A 136 -4.55 15.22 -5.79
C THR A 136 -5.17 15.32 -7.20
N ILE A 137 -4.48 14.78 -8.21
CA ILE A 137 -4.98 14.75 -9.60
C ILE A 137 -6.31 14.01 -9.66
N CYS A 138 -6.41 12.84 -9.03
CA CYS A 138 -7.63 12.05 -9.07
C CYS A 138 -8.81 12.74 -8.38
N LYS A 139 -8.55 13.37 -7.22
CA LYS A 139 -9.57 14.11 -6.48
C LYS A 139 -10.06 15.34 -7.23
N GLN A 140 -9.16 16.06 -7.90
CA GLN A 140 -9.49 17.29 -8.62
C GLN A 140 -10.15 17.03 -9.98
N LYS A 141 -9.60 16.10 -10.77
CA LYS A 141 -10.06 15.87 -12.16
C LYS A 141 -11.23 14.89 -12.26
N PHE A 142 -11.27 13.88 -11.39
CA PHE A 142 -12.26 12.80 -11.48
C PHE A 142 -13.18 12.73 -10.27
N HIS A 143 -13.09 13.69 -9.34
CA HIS A 143 -13.81 13.67 -8.06
C HIS A 143 -13.61 12.38 -7.27
N LEU A 144 -12.41 11.80 -7.39
CA LEU A 144 -12.09 10.50 -6.86
C LEU A 144 -11.08 10.58 -5.73
N ASP A 145 -11.51 10.23 -4.51
CA ASP A 145 -10.62 10.13 -3.37
C ASP A 145 -9.99 8.73 -3.30
N LEU A 146 -8.70 8.61 -3.65
CA LEU A 146 -8.02 7.31 -3.60
C LEU A 146 -7.75 6.81 -2.17
N MET A 147 -8.05 7.59 -1.14
CA MET A 147 -8.03 7.12 0.25
C MET A 147 -9.35 6.45 0.65
N ASP A 148 -10.43 6.67 -0.12
CA ASP A 148 -11.73 6.09 0.17
C ASP A 148 -11.80 4.62 -0.30
N VAL A 149 -11.49 3.74 0.63
CA VAL A 149 -11.53 2.28 0.42
C VAL A 149 -12.95 1.75 0.19
N SER A 150 -14.01 2.52 0.49
CA SER A 150 -15.40 2.11 0.22
C SER A 150 -15.72 2.07 -1.28
N LEU A 151 -14.98 2.84 -2.09
CA LEU A 151 -15.10 2.88 -3.55
C LEU A 151 -14.59 1.60 -4.23
N LYS A 152 -13.93 0.70 -3.47
CA LYS A 152 -13.38 -0.57 -3.96
C LYS A 152 -12.48 -0.33 -5.17
N LEU A 153 -11.55 0.60 -5.05
CA LEU A 153 -10.62 0.94 -6.13
C LEU A 153 -9.59 -0.16 -6.32
N ASP A 154 -9.11 -0.26 -7.55
CA ASP A 154 -7.86 -0.94 -7.88
C ASP A 154 -6.92 0.10 -8.48
N VAL A 155 -5.75 0.25 -7.87
CA VAL A 155 -4.73 1.22 -8.29
C VAL A 155 -3.45 0.46 -8.56
N ARG A 156 -2.98 0.55 -9.80
CA ARG A 156 -1.83 -0.19 -10.30
C ARG A 156 -0.83 0.71 -10.98
N ARG A 157 0.39 0.21 -11.04
CA ARG A 157 1.49 0.74 -11.83
C ARG A 157 1.76 -0.19 -13.00
N ALA A 158 2.04 0.37 -14.17
CA ALA A 158 2.57 -0.37 -15.31
C ALA A 158 3.76 0.40 -15.89
N ASN A 159 4.77 -0.33 -16.35
CA ASN A 159 6.00 0.24 -16.89
C ASN A 159 6.54 -0.65 -18.02
N HIS A 160 5.76 -0.76 -19.10
CA HIS A 160 6.16 -1.51 -20.30
C HIS A 160 7.08 -0.66 -21.18
N GLN A 161 6.56 0.44 -21.70
CA GLN A 161 7.34 1.44 -22.45
C GLN A 161 7.46 2.76 -21.69
N LYS A 162 6.36 3.17 -21.05
CA LYS A 162 6.28 4.39 -20.24
C LYS A 162 5.62 4.08 -18.90
N PRO A 163 6.14 4.63 -17.79
CA PRO A 163 5.51 4.54 -16.48
C PRO A 163 4.11 5.19 -16.49
N VAL A 164 3.10 4.42 -16.07
CA VAL A 164 1.71 4.88 -15.96
C VAL A 164 1.07 4.42 -14.65
N TYR A 165 0.08 5.18 -14.21
CA TYR A 165 -0.86 4.76 -13.17
C TYR A 165 -2.18 4.36 -13.81
N VAL A 166 -2.71 3.22 -13.41
CA VAL A 166 -4.01 2.70 -13.85
C VAL A 166 -4.93 2.63 -12.64
N ILE A 167 -6.07 3.30 -12.72
CA ILE A 167 -7.13 3.28 -11.71
C ILE A 167 -8.36 2.61 -12.31
N CYS A 168 -8.92 1.62 -11.62
CA CYS A 168 -10.14 0.92 -12.03
C CYS A 168 -11.21 0.94 -10.93
N ILE A 169 -12.47 1.18 -11.33
CA ILE A 169 -13.59 1.41 -10.41
C ILE A 169 -14.91 0.85 -10.96
N PRO A 170 -15.59 -0.06 -10.24
CA PRO A 170 -15.09 -0.79 -9.08
C PRO A 170 -13.98 -1.78 -9.51
N ALA A 171 -13.17 -2.23 -8.56
CA ALA A 171 -12.11 -3.21 -8.79
C ALA A 171 -12.66 -4.50 -9.42
N PRO A 172 -11.97 -5.06 -10.44
CA PRO A 172 -12.51 -6.13 -11.28
C PRO A 172 -12.54 -7.50 -10.60
N TYR A 173 -11.87 -7.66 -9.45
CA TYR A 173 -11.51 -8.94 -8.82
C TYR A 173 -12.70 -9.89 -8.52
N ARG A 174 -13.94 -9.39 -8.53
CA ARG A 174 -15.16 -10.20 -8.33
C ARG A 174 -16.22 -10.05 -9.41
N ARG A 175 -16.08 -9.11 -10.36
CA ARG A 175 -17.15 -8.73 -11.28
C ARG A 175 -16.82 -8.91 -12.77
N GLY A 176 -15.54 -9.14 -13.09
CA GLY A 176 -15.04 -9.12 -14.47
C GLY A 176 -14.35 -7.79 -14.78
N PRO A 177 -13.89 -7.54 -16.01
CA PRO A 177 -13.17 -6.32 -16.37
C PRO A 177 -14.11 -5.11 -16.57
N GLU A 178 -15.37 -5.22 -16.17
CA GLU A 178 -16.33 -4.13 -16.28
C GLU A 178 -16.10 -3.08 -15.19
N GLY A 179 -15.96 -1.83 -15.61
CA GLY A 179 -15.69 -0.70 -14.71
C GLY A 179 -15.16 0.51 -15.46
N LYS A 180 -15.02 1.63 -14.75
CA LYS A 180 -14.33 2.81 -15.24
C LYS A 180 -12.82 2.60 -15.10
N TYR A 181 -12.09 2.79 -16.19
CA TYR A 181 -10.64 2.75 -16.25
C TYR A 181 -10.10 4.15 -16.54
N ILE A 182 -9.09 4.55 -15.77
CA ILE A 182 -8.38 5.82 -15.94
C ILE A 182 -6.89 5.49 -15.96
N THR A 183 -6.20 5.89 -17.02
CA THR A 183 -4.74 5.78 -17.13
C THR A 183 -4.13 7.16 -17.17
N LEU A 184 -3.17 7.39 -16.28
CA LEU A 184 -2.42 8.64 -16.17
C LEU A 184 -0.95 8.39 -16.49
N SER A 185 -0.34 9.28 -17.26
CA SER A 185 1.11 9.33 -17.39
C SER A 185 1.73 9.57 -16.01
N ALA A 186 2.67 8.73 -15.60
CA ALA A 186 3.37 8.93 -14.34
C ALA A 186 4.49 9.99 -14.44
N ASP A 187 4.76 10.53 -15.64
CA ASP A 187 5.70 11.62 -15.82
C ASP A 187 5.11 12.97 -15.43
N ASN A 188 3.83 13.20 -15.73
CA ASN A 188 3.22 14.52 -15.64
C ASN A 188 1.72 14.54 -15.26
N GLY A 189 1.09 13.38 -15.02
CA GLY A 189 -0.32 13.31 -14.65
C GLY A 189 -1.32 13.60 -15.79
N THR A 190 -0.86 13.56 -17.04
CA THR A 190 -1.74 13.66 -18.22
C THR A 190 -2.63 12.44 -18.32
N VAL A 191 -3.90 12.64 -18.67
CA VAL A 191 -4.84 11.55 -18.93
C VAL A 191 -4.52 10.93 -20.29
N LEU A 192 -4.17 9.66 -20.29
CA LEU A 192 -3.86 8.88 -21.49
C LEU A 192 -5.06 8.06 -21.94
N PHE A 193 -5.86 7.59 -20.99
CA PHE A 193 -7.07 6.82 -21.25
C PHE A 193 -8.10 7.11 -20.15
N GLU A 194 -9.36 7.25 -20.53
CA GLU A 194 -10.49 7.28 -19.62
C GLU A 194 -11.70 6.67 -20.33
N LYS A 195 -12.23 5.55 -19.80
CA LYS A 195 -13.38 4.88 -20.41
C LYS A 195 -14.10 3.99 -19.42
N GLU A 196 -15.43 3.90 -19.56
CA GLU A 196 -16.21 2.82 -18.97
C GLU A 196 -16.18 1.59 -19.88
N ILE A 197 -15.78 0.47 -19.32
CA ILE A 197 -15.69 -0.82 -19.99
C ILE A 197 -16.86 -1.68 -19.48
N HIS A 198 -17.62 -2.29 -20.40
CA HIS A 198 -18.82 -3.06 -20.07
C HIS A 198 -18.74 -4.53 -20.49
N SER A 199 -17.61 -4.95 -21.08
CA SER A 199 -17.41 -6.35 -21.46
C SER A 199 -15.94 -6.75 -21.52
N LYS A 200 -15.69 -8.05 -21.44
CA LYS A 200 -14.36 -8.64 -21.70
C LYS A 200 -13.81 -8.35 -23.09
N ALA A 201 -14.68 -8.31 -24.11
CA ALA A 201 -14.26 -8.03 -25.48
C ALA A 201 -13.77 -6.59 -25.61
N GLU A 202 -14.50 -5.65 -25.02
CA GLU A 202 -14.12 -4.24 -24.97
C GLU A 202 -12.84 -4.01 -24.17
N PHE A 203 -12.70 -4.66 -23.01
CA PHE A 203 -11.46 -4.63 -22.23
C PHE A 203 -10.26 -5.10 -23.06
N LYS A 204 -10.42 -6.23 -23.77
CA LYS A 204 -9.36 -6.78 -24.62
C LYS A 204 -8.99 -5.84 -25.76
N ALA A 205 -9.97 -5.18 -26.36
CA ALA A 205 -9.75 -4.19 -27.41
C ALA A 205 -8.98 -2.96 -26.90
N CYS A 206 -9.19 -2.56 -25.64
CA CYS A 206 -8.54 -1.39 -25.04
C CYS A 206 -7.29 -1.71 -24.20
N LEU A 207 -6.84 -2.97 -24.17
CA LEU A 207 -5.81 -3.42 -23.23
C LEU A 207 -4.49 -2.64 -23.40
N ASN A 208 -4.11 -2.38 -24.64
CA ASN A 208 -2.90 -1.63 -24.96
C ASN A 208 -3.00 -0.16 -24.52
N GLU A 209 -4.13 0.50 -24.76
CA GLU A 209 -4.34 1.89 -24.32
C GLU A 209 -4.37 2.00 -22.79
N ILE A 210 -5.02 1.06 -22.11
CA ILE A 210 -5.10 1.03 -20.64
C ILE A 210 -3.71 0.94 -20.03
N TYR A 211 -2.84 0.09 -20.57
CA TYR A 211 -1.51 -0.13 -20.00
C TYR A 211 -0.40 0.69 -20.67
N GLY A 212 -0.76 1.61 -21.57
CA GLY A 212 0.21 2.46 -22.29
C GLY A 212 1.22 1.66 -23.12
N ILE A 213 0.76 0.57 -23.74
CA ILE A 213 1.54 -0.30 -24.62
C ILE A 213 1.28 0.16 -26.06
N SER A 214 2.33 0.42 -26.86
CA SER A 214 2.17 0.57 -28.31
C SER A 214 2.24 -0.80 -28.99
N GLU A 215 1.46 -0.99 -30.05
CA GLU A 215 1.72 -2.07 -31.01
C GLU A 215 2.95 -1.64 -31.84
N GLU A 216 4.05 -2.38 -31.73
CA GLU A 216 5.21 -2.25 -32.64
C GLU A 216 4.95 -2.96 -33.97
#